data_AF-A0A949NXA3-F1
#
_entry.id   AF-A0A949NXA3-F1
#
_cell.length_a   1.000
_cell.length_b   1.000
_cell.length_c   1.000
_cell.angle_alpha   90.00
_cell.angle_beta   90.00
_cell.angle_gamma   90.00
#
_symmetry.space_group_name_H-M   'P 1'
#
loop_
_entity.id
_entity.type
_entity.pdbx_description
1 polymer ?
#
loop_
_entity_poly.entity_id
_entity_poly.type
_entity_poly.pdbx_seq_one_letter_code
_entity_poly.pdbx_strand_id
1 'polypeptide(L)'
;MNDKKVRKLNVIPNRKNHELQPGDEYFGNGIFKFHITKLNEYIEKFSDKFEIIEIDVNRYHKFFCDEGMNQDYIKAADLDRPVLLAEIAPDRLPPVLG
;
A
#
# COMPACT_ATOMS: atom_id res chain seq x y z
N MET A 1 35.24 11.36 11.14
CA MET A 1 34.18 10.49 11.72
C MET A 1 32.86 11.17 11.44
N ASN A 2 32.05 10.64 10.52
CA ASN A 2 30.74 11.22 10.17
C ASN A 2 29.69 10.71 11.15
N ASP A 3 29.08 11.62 11.91
CA ASP A 3 27.92 11.34 12.75
C ASP A 3 26.76 10.84 11.86
N LYS A 4 26.42 9.55 11.99
CA LYS A 4 25.20 8.99 11.43
C LYS A 4 24.02 9.67 12.13
N LYS A 5 23.44 10.67 11.48
CA LYS A 5 22.20 11.33 11.91
C LYS A 5 21.09 10.27 11.95
N VAL A 6 20.83 9.71 13.12
CA VAL A 6 19.74 8.74 13.36
C VAL A 6 18.44 9.45 13.02
N ARG A 7 17.81 9.11 11.89
CA ARG A 7 16.49 9.60 11.52
C ARG A 7 15.48 8.95 12.48
N LYS A 8 15.29 9.54 13.66
CA LYS A 8 14.25 9.11 14.60
C LYS A 8 12.90 9.36 13.93
N LEU A 9 12.05 8.34 13.89
CA LEU A 9 10.67 8.49 13.45
C LEU A 9 10.01 9.54 14.37
N ASN A 10 9.52 10.63 13.78
CA ASN A 10 8.85 11.68 14.55
C ASN A 10 7.44 11.20 14.88
N VAL A 11 7.29 10.49 16.00
CA VAL A 11 5.99 9.97 16.45
C VAL A 11 5.17 11.15 16.94
N ILE A 12 4.11 11.50 16.20
CA ILE A 12 3.15 12.51 16.64
C ILE A 12 2.31 11.87 17.77
N PRO A 13 2.46 12.31 19.03
CA PRO A 13 1.94 11.60 20.20
C PRO A 13 0.41 11.55 20.27
N ASN A 14 -0.28 12.41 19.51
CA ASN A 14 -1.74 12.50 19.44
C ASN A 14 -2.31 12.08 18.08
N ARG A 15 -1.60 11.24 17.32
CA ARG A 15 -2.18 10.68 16.08
C ARG A 15 -3.35 9.78 16.47
N LYS A 16 -4.58 10.28 16.33
CA LYS A 16 -5.77 9.45 16.47
C LYS A 16 -5.73 8.40 15.36
N ASN A 17 -5.70 7.14 15.75
CA ASN A 17 -5.96 6.06 14.81
C ASN A 17 -7.41 6.19 14.34
N HIS A 18 -7.67 5.88 13.07
CA HIS A 18 -9.04 5.81 12.58
C HIS A 18 -9.75 4.65 13.29
N GLU A 19 -10.93 4.92 13.84
CA GLU A 19 -11.78 3.87 14.40
C GLU A 19 -12.36 3.05 13.24
N LEU A 20 -12.25 1.73 13.35
CA LEU A 20 -12.81 0.81 12.36
C LEU A 20 -14.33 0.82 12.49
N GLN A 21 -15.01 1.06 11.38
CA GLN A 21 -16.47 0.96 11.29
C GLN A 21 -16.89 -0.42 10.76
N PRO A 22 -18.12 -0.87 11.10
CA PRO A 22 -18.68 -2.06 10.49
C PRO A 22 -18.69 -1.94 8.95
N GLY A 23 -18.12 -2.94 8.27
CA GLY A 23 -17.99 -2.96 6.81
C GLY A 23 -16.65 -2.42 6.29
N ASP A 24 -15.78 -1.89 7.15
CA ASP A 24 -14.44 -1.49 6.73
C ASP A 24 -13.56 -2.69 6.37
N GLU A 25 -12.88 -2.57 5.24
CA GLU A 25 -11.88 -3.53 4.78
C GLU A 25 -10.50 -3.13 5.31
N TYR A 26 -9.79 -4.11 5.87
CA TYR A 26 -8.44 -3.92 6.42
C TYR A 26 -7.54 -5.11 6.12
N PHE A 27 -6.27 -4.83 5.85
CA PHE A 27 -5.25 -5.84 5.57
C PHE A 27 -4.07 -5.71 6.53
N GLY A 28 -3.67 -6.82 7.15
CA GLY A 28 -2.49 -6.87 8.03
C GLY A 28 -1.30 -7.49 7.31
N ASN A 29 -0.14 -6.83 7.35
CA ASN A 29 1.14 -7.39 6.86
C ASN A 29 2.11 -7.60 8.03
N GLY A 30 1.61 -8.18 9.13
CA GLY A 30 2.36 -8.39 10.38
C GLY A 30 2.53 -7.13 11.22
N ILE A 31 3.39 -6.20 10.78
CA ILE A 31 3.75 -4.97 11.52
C ILE A 31 2.76 -3.83 11.23
N PHE A 32 2.23 -3.79 10.01
CA PHE A 32 1.30 -2.74 9.58
C PHE A 32 -0.11 -3.29 9.42
N LYS A 33 -1.10 -2.47 9.79
CA LYS A 33 -2.51 -2.66 9.46
C LYS A 33 -2.94 -1.55 8.52
N PHE A 34 -3.29 -1.91 7.30
CA PHE A 34 -3.75 -1.02 6.26
C PHE A 34 -5.27 -0.94 6.30
N HIS A 35 -5.80 0.28 6.27
CA HIS A 35 -7.23 0.52 6.22
C HIS A 35 -7.63 0.73 4.75
N ILE A 36 -8.01 -0.37 4.08
CA ILE A 36 -8.20 -0.43 2.62
C ILE A 36 -9.30 0.54 2.18
N THR A 37 -10.44 0.57 2.90
CA THR A 37 -11.53 1.52 2.62
C THR A 37 -11.04 2.97 2.59
N LYS A 38 -10.29 3.40 3.62
CA LYS A 38 -9.81 4.78 3.72
C LYS A 38 -8.71 5.11 2.72
N LEU A 39 -7.92 4.13 2.31
CA LEU A 39 -6.94 4.29 1.24
C LEU A 39 -7.64 4.55 -0.10
N ASN A 40 -8.67 3.77 -0.44
CA ASN A 40 -9.46 3.97 -1.65
C ASN A 40 -10.14 5.35 -1.66
N GLU A 41 -10.84 5.72 -0.58
CA GLU A 41 -11.44 7.06 -0.43
C GLU A 41 -10.42 8.18 -0.65
N TYR A 42 -9.19 8.01 -0.16
CA TYR A 42 -8.13 8.99 -0.30
C TYR A 42 -7.62 9.07 -1.75
N ILE A 43 -7.40 7.93 -2.40
CA ILE A 43 -6.94 7.85 -3.80
C ILE A 43 -7.97 8.48 -4.74
N GLU A 44 -9.25 8.16 -4.56
CA GLU A 44 -10.33 8.74 -5.37
C GLU A 44 -10.43 10.26 -5.19
N LYS A 45 -10.35 10.73 -3.94
CA LYS A 45 -10.50 12.15 -3.62
C LYS A 45 -9.32 13.01 -4.09
N PHE A 46 -8.12 12.43 -4.16
CA PHE A 46 -6.88 13.15 -4.47
C PHE A 46 -6.12 12.47 -5.61
N SER A 47 -6.83 11.98 -6.62
CA SER A 47 -6.27 11.25 -7.75
C SER A 47 -5.20 12.05 -8.50
N ASP A 48 -5.33 13.38 -8.51
CA ASP A 48 -4.38 14.34 -9.08
C ASP A 48 -3.00 14.35 -8.40
N LYS A 49 -2.89 13.80 -7.18
CA LYS A 49 -1.63 13.72 -6.43
C LYS A 49 -0.82 12.47 -6.73
N PHE A 50 -1.39 11.51 -7.45
CA PHE A 50 -0.73 10.25 -7.74
C PHE A 50 -0.14 10.27 -9.14
N GLU A 51 1.12 9.85 -9.25
CA GLU A 51 1.75 9.66 -10.54
C GLU A 51 1.20 8.41 -11.21
N ILE A 52 0.77 8.55 -12.46
CA ILE A 52 0.40 7.40 -13.30
C ILE A 52 1.68 6.87 -13.92
N ILE A 53 2.10 5.69 -13.49
CA ILE A 53 3.27 5.00 -14.00
C ILE A 53 2.86 3.77 -14.80
N GLU A 54 3.58 3.51 -15.89
CA GLU A 54 3.44 2.25 -16.61
C GLU A 54 4.13 1.13 -15.83
N ILE A 55 3.46 -0.02 -15.72
CA ILE A 55 3.98 -1.18 -15.01
C ILE A 55 4.07 -2.40 -15.94
N ASP A 56 5.15 -3.18 -15.79
CA ASP A 56 5.27 -4.47 -16.49
C ASP A 56 4.53 -5.57 -15.70
N VAL A 57 3.30 -5.85 -16.11
CA VAL A 57 2.45 -6.86 -15.48
C VAL A 57 3.11 -8.26 -15.48
N ASN A 58 3.91 -8.60 -16.49
CA ASN A 58 4.60 -9.90 -16.55
C ASN A 58 5.67 -10.00 -15.46
N ARG A 59 6.34 -8.88 -15.14
CA ARG A 59 7.29 -8.82 -14.04
C ARG A 59 6.59 -9.08 -12.71
N TYR A 60 5.45 -8.45 -12.46
CA TYR A 60 4.68 -8.66 -11.23
C TYR A 60 4.17 -10.09 -11.11
N HIS A 61 3.63 -10.66 -12.20
CA HIS A 61 3.19 -12.05 -12.23
C HIS A 61 4.31 -13.01 -11.77
N LYS A 62 5.55 -12.81 -12.23
CA LYS A 62 6.69 -13.65 -11.81
C LYS A 62 7.04 -13.57 -10.32
N PHE A 63 6.76 -12.45 -9.66
CA PHE A 63 7.10 -12.24 -8.25
C PHE A 63 5.96 -12.60 -7.30
N PHE A 64 4.71 -12.48 -7.74
CA PHE A 64 3.53 -12.54 -6.88
C PHE A 64 2.55 -13.65 -7.24
N CYS A 65 2.62 -14.23 -8.45
CA CYS A 65 1.80 -15.38 -8.81
C CYS A 65 2.59 -16.67 -8.59
N ASP A 66 2.20 -17.41 -7.55
CA ASP A 66 2.68 -18.75 -7.26
C ASP A 66 1.52 -19.76 -7.21
N GLU A 67 1.87 -21.05 -7.09
CA GLU A 67 0.91 -22.16 -7.02
C GLU A 67 0.00 -22.11 -5.77
N GLY A 68 0.33 -21.28 -4.77
CA GLY A 68 -0.43 -21.08 -3.55
C GLY A 68 -1.56 -20.07 -3.67
N MET A 69 -1.71 -19.41 -4.83
CA MET A 69 -2.80 -18.46 -5.04
C MET A 69 -4.17 -19.12 -5.04
N ASN A 70 -5.09 -18.55 -4.26
CA ASN A 70 -6.48 -18.99 -4.22
C ASN A 70 -7.20 -18.59 -5.53
N GLN A 71 -7.41 -19.57 -6.40
CA GLN A 71 -8.05 -19.38 -7.70
C GLN A 71 -9.50 -18.91 -7.60
N ASP A 72 -10.23 -19.33 -6.57
CA ASP A 72 -11.62 -18.91 -6.37
C ASP A 72 -11.68 -17.44 -5.93
N TYR A 73 -10.71 -17.01 -5.13
CA TYR A 73 -10.56 -15.59 -4.77
C TYR A 73 -10.22 -14.73 -5.98
N ILE A 74 -9.31 -15.19 -6.86
CA ILE A 74 -8.98 -14.49 -8.11
C ILE A 74 -10.22 -14.35 -9.00
N LYS A 75 -11.01 -15.41 -9.16
CA LYS A 75 -12.23 -15.38 -9.98
C LYS A 75 -13.32 -14.48 -9.41
N ALA A 76 -13.37 -14.33 -8.09
CA ALA A 76 -14.31 -13.47 -7.40
C ALA A 76 -13.85 -12.01 -7.30
N ALA A 77 -12.67 -11.66 -7.84
CA ALA A 77 -12.12 -10.33 -7.76
C ALA A 77 -13.01 -9.31 -8.50
N ASP A 78 -13.31 -8.21 -7.83
CA ASP A 78 -14.00 -7.06 -8.39
C ASP A 78 -13.02 -6.22 -9.21
N LEU A 79 -13.17 -6.26 -10.54
CA LEU A 79 -12.29 -5.56 -11.48
C LEU A 79 -12.58 -4.06 -11.58
N ASP A 80 -13.71 -3.60 -11.03
CA ASP A 80 -14.07 -2.18 -11.00
C ASP A 80 -13.38 -1.45 -9.83
N ARG A 81 -12.72 -2.19 -8.92
CA ARG A 81 -11.98 -1.65 -7.78
C ARG A 81 -10.47 -1.66 -8.02
N PRO A 82 -9.74 -0.60 -7.61
CA PRO A 82 -8.30 -0.56 -7.78
C PRO A 82 -7.62 -1.63 -6.90
N VAL A 83 -6.59 -2.26 -7.46
CA VAL A 83 -5.71 -3.15 -6.70
C VAL A 83 -4.72 -2.29 -5.90
N LEU A 84 -4.72 -2.45 -4.58
CA LEU A 84 -3.72 -1.82 -3.73
C LEU A 84 -2.53 -2.77 -3.50
N LEU A 85 -1.38 -2.41 -4.08
CA LEU A 85 -0.12 -3.06 -3.76
C LEU A 85 0.65 -2.22 -2.73
N ALA A 86 0.81 -2.77 -1.52
CA ALA A 86 1.62 -2.15 -0.47
C ALA A 86 2.88 -2.99 -0.21
N GLU A 87 4.05 -2.44 -0.52
CA GLU A 87 5.34 -3.06 -0.26
C GLU A 87 6.27 -2.14 0.54
N ILE A 88 7.18 -2.74 1.32
CA ILE A 88 8.32 -2.03 1.89
C ILE A 88 9.47 -2.19 0.89
N ALA A 89 9.62 -1.22 -0.02
CA ALA A 89 10.62 -1.28 -1.08
C ALA A 89 11.59 -0.08 -1.03
N PRO A 90 12.58 -0.11 -0.10
CA PRO A 90 13.48 1.01 0.12
C PRO A 90 14.31 1.41 -1.12
N ASP A 91 14.48 0.50 -2.08
CA ASP A 91 15.34 0.69 -3.25
C ASP A 91 14.57 0.78 -4.60
N ARG A 92 13.22 0.72 -4.61
CA ARG A 92 12.44 0.70 -5.86
C ARG A 92 12.02 2.07 -6.37
N LEU A 93 11.71 3.00 -5.48
CA LEU A 93 11.25 4.33 -5.86
C LEU A 93 12.36 5.35 -5.56
N PRO A 94 12.66 6.28 -6.47
CA PRO A 94 13.52 7.41 -6.14
C PRO A 94 12.92 8.17 -4.96
N PRO A 95 13.73 8.81 -4.09
CA PRO A 95 13.20 9.67 -3.05
C PRO A 95 12.28 10.71 -3.70
N VAL A 96 11.04 10.80 -3.22
CA VAL A 96 10.11 11.86 -3.63
C VAL A 96 10.79 13.17 -3.23
N LEU A 97 11.31 13.90 -4.21
CA LEU A 97 11.82 15.26 -4.02
C LEU A 97 10.60 16.15 -3.83
N GLY A 98 10.36 16.54 -2.57
CA GLY A 98 9.38 17.56 -2.20
C GLY A 98 9.89 18.97 -2.43
#